data_AF-A0A225WD11-F1
#
_entry.id   AF-A0A225WD11-F1
#
_cell.length_a   1.000
_cell.length_b   1.000
_cell.length_c   1.000
_cell.angle_alpha   90.00
_cell.angle_beta   90.00
_cell.angle_gamma   90.00
#
_symmetry.space_group_name_H-M   'P 1'
#
loop_
_entity.id
_entity.type
_entity.pdbx_description
1 polymer ?
#
loop_
_entity_poly.entity_id
_entity_poly.type
_entity_poly.pdbx_seq_one_letter_code
_entity_poly.pdbx_strand_id
1 'polypeptide(L)'
;LCGARFWNIIGVDLKDEMLRAQWNADPADADETTDWRNAAQAMADAILERCPQWLVFVGGASSFTDFQRFRVNEDYGLSNHWNGGNLKNATLNPLNVSTNNKIVFAPHAHAHGVYPQNYLYTPESNCTDDIEHAYEHISIPETLLNYETAMNEALGELPSNSDVPMVLGAFSGVYGIAQPHQTAVLDYLIDFAGTVQGGYFYALNPDTERYLEDSADGKAGTFAVTHYGLMQTTSWQEPYADLLEALERIPSTEIPCFGGKETSTATRVRDTAFTLAGIVLAMIFTA
;
A
#
# COMPACT_ATOMS: atom_id res chain seq x y z
N LEU A 1 -14.82 4.70 -19.91
CA LEU A 1 -14.61 4.68 -18.45
C LEU A 1 -14.25 6.07 -17.93
N CYS A 2 -13.41 6.83 -18.62
CA CYS A 2 -13.01 8.18 -18.22
C CYS A 2 -13.99 9.33 -18.53
N GLY A 3 -15.29 9.05 -18.63
CA GLY A 3 -16.32 10.07 -18.89
C GLY A 3 -17.13 10.42 -17.64
N ALA A 4 -17.98 11.44 -17.72
CA ALA A 4 -18.75 11.96 -16.59
C ALA A 4 -19.60 10.93 -15.81
N ARG A 5 -19.93 9.79 -16.44
CA ARG A 5 -20.62 8.68 -15.76
C ARG A 5 -19.82 8.10 -14.59
N PHE A 6 -18.49 8.07 -14.69
CA PHE A 6 -17.59 7.56 -13.65
C PHE A 6 -16.64 8.67 -13.23
N TRP A 7 -17.21 9.76 -12.72
CA TRP A 7 -16.49 11.00 -12.41
C TRP A 7 -15.42 10.83 -11.32
N ASN A 8 -15.57 9.82 -10.46
CA ASN A 8 -14.67 9.54 -9.33
C ASN A 8 -13.54 8.55 -9.68
N ILE A 9 -13.44 8.09 -10.93
CA ILE A 9 -12.24 7.36 -11.38
C ILE A 9 -11.16 8.39 -11.69
N ILE A 10 -10.19 8.50 -10.78
CA ILE A 10 -9.12 9.50 -10.87
C ILE A 10 -8.04 9.13 -11.90
N GLY A 11 -7.90 7.84 -12.22
CA GLY A 11 -6.80 7.38 -13.05
C GLY A 11 -6.70 5.87 -13.17
N VAL A 12 -5.49 5.43 -13.49
CA VAL A 12 -5.11 4.03 -13.66
C VAL A 12 -3.70 3.80 -13.12
N ASP A 13 -3.55 2.77 -12.31
CA ASP A 13 -2.24 2.18 -12.00
C ASP A 13 -1.86 1.23 -13.14
N LEU A 14 -0.72 1.51 -13.79
CA LEU A 14 -0.34 0.86 -15.03
C LEU A 14 -0.17 -0.66 -14.87
N LYS A 15 0.48 -1.06 -13.78
CA LYS A 15 0.72 -2.47 -13.48
C LYS A 15 1.19 -2.65 -12.03
N ASP A 16 0.45 -3.48 -11.32
CA ASP A 16 0.77 -3.97 -9.99
C ASP A 16 2.06 -4.83 -9.98
N GLU A 17 2.87 -4.64 -8.93
CA GLU A 17 4.08 -5.39 -8.57
C GLU A 17 4.86 -6.03 -9.72
N MET A 18 5.79 -5.28 -10.31
CA MET A 18 6.71 -5.85 -11.29
C MET A 18 7.61 -6.91 -10.64
N LEU A 19 7.71 -8.10 -11.23
CA LEU A 19 8.57 -9.19 -10.73
C LEU A 19 9.88 -9.35 -11.53
N ARG A 20 9.95 -8.76 -12.74
CA ARG A 20 11.10 -8.81 -13.65
C ARG A 20 11.16 -7.56 -14.52
N ALA A 21 11.28 -6.41 -13.89
CA ALA A 21 11.40 -5.13 -14.58
C ALA A 21 12.53 -4.27 -14.00
N GLN A 22 13.20 -3.54 -14.87
CA GLN A 22 14.32 -2.64 -14.59
C GLN A 22 13.93 -1.20 -14.94
N TRP A 23 14.52 -0.27 -14.22
CA TRP A 23 14.56 1.14 -14.59
C TRP A 23 16.03 1.56 -14.57
N ASN A 24 16.66 1.69 -15.74
CA ASN A 24 18.06 2.07 -15.86
C ASN A 24 18.22 3.58 -15.80
N ALA A 25 19.30 4.04 -15.17
CA ALA A 25 19.64 5.46 -15.09
C ALA A 25 20.04 6.06 -16.45
N ASP A 26 20.70 5.27 -17.30
CA ASP A 26 21.00 5.64 -18.68
C ASP A 26 20.03 4.90 -19.62
N PRO A 27 19.28 5.61 -20.49
CA PRO A 27 18.48 4.99 -21.54
C PRO A 27 19.26 4.04 -22.46
N ALA A 28 20.58 4.21 -22.58
CA ALA A 28 21.44 3.33 -23.38
C ALA A 28 21.57 1.91 -22.79
N ASP A 29 21.32 1.75 -21.49
CA ASP A 29 21.36 0.47 -20.78
C ASP A 29 19.99 -0.25 -20.78
N ALA A 30 18.99 0.29 -21.49
CA ALA A 30 17.67 -0.30 -21.60
C ALA A 30 17.68 -1.70 -22.24
N ASP A 31 16.94 -2.63 -21.63
CA ASP A 31 16.65 -3.94 -22.20
C ASP A 31 15.19 -3.98 -22.68
N GLU A 32 14.96 -4.30 -23.96
CA GLU A 32 13.63 -4.26 -24.60
C GLU A 32 12.58 -5.11 -23.87
N THR A 33 12.99 -6.18 -23.18
CA THR A 33 12.06 -7.13 -22.54
C THR A 33 11.78 -6.81 -21.08
N THR A 34 12.59 -5.96 -20.45
CA THR A 34 12.52 -5.69 -19.01
C THR A 34 12.54 -4.21 -18.65
N ASP A 35 12.70 -3.30 -19.60
CA ASP A 35 12.68 -1.85 -19.37
C ASP A 35 11.28 -1.35 -19.01
N TRP A 36 11.08 -1.18 -17.72
CA TRP A 36 9.84 -0.67 -17.14
C TRP A 36 9.58 0.78 -17.54
N ARG A 37 10.63 1.62 -17.58
CA ARG A 37 10.50 3.04 -17.88
C ARG A 37 9.90 3.24 -19.26
N ASN A 38 10.41 2.54 -20.27
CA ASN A 38 9.93 2.64 -21.63
C ASN A 38 8.52 2.04 -21.80
N ALA A 39 8.25 0.89 -21.15
CA ALA A 39 6.91 0.29 -21.15
C ALA A 39 5.88 1.22 -20.49
N ALA A 40 6.20 1.79 -19.33
CA ALA A 40 5.36 2.72 -18.60
C ALA A 40 5.05 3.98 -19.41
N GLN A 41 6.06 4.57 -20.07
CA GLN A 41 5.85 5.74 -20.94
C GLN A 41 4.89 5.41 -22.10
N ALA A 42 5.13 4.30 -22.80
CA ALA A 42 4.30 3.91 -23.95
C ALA A 42 2.84 3.64 -23.53
N MET A 43 2.63 2.98 -22.39
CA MET A 43 1.28 2.75 -21.85
C MET A 43 0.62 4.05 -21.40
N ALA A 44 1.35 4.93 -20.70
CA ALA A 44 0.84 6.22 -20.28
C ALA A 44 0.38 7.07 -21.48
N ASP A 45 1.18 7.16 -22.54
CA ASP A 45 0.82 7.90 -23.76
C ASP A 45 -0.44 7.31 -24.42
N ALA A 46 -0.52 5.99 -24.56
CA ALA A 46 -1.68 5.33 -25.16
C ALA A 46 -2.98 5.53 -24.35
N ILE A 47 -2.87 5.56 -23.02
CA ILE A 47 -3.99 5.81 -22.11
C ILE A 47 -4.41 7.28 -22.20
N LEU A 48 -3.46 8.21 -22.14
CA LEU A 48 -3.72 9.65 -22.12
C LEU A 48 -4.24 10.18 -23.46
N GLU A 49 -3.90 9.54 -24.58
CA GLU A 49 -4.53 9.80 -25.89
C GLU A 49 -6.05 9.58 -25.84
N ARG A 50 -6.52 8.58 -25.09
CA ARG A 50 -7.94 8.20 -25.00
C ARG A 50 -8.65 8.84 -23.81
N CYS A 51 -7.92 9.04 -22.71
CA CYS A 51 -8.43 9.49 -21.44
C CYS A 51 -7.59 10.65 -20.86
N PRO A 52 -7.57 11.82 -21.52
CA PRO A 52 -6.69 12.93 -21.15
C PRO A 52 -6.99 13.53 -19.76
N GLN A 53 -8.15 13.27 -19.17
CA GLN A 53 -8.48 13.72 -17.81
C GLN A 53 -7.90 12.85 -16.70
N TRP A 54 -7.47 11.62 -16.99
CA TRP A 54 -6.97 10.68 -15.97
C TRP A 54 -5.55 11.00 -15.53
N LEU A 55 -5.24 10.65 -14.28
CA LEU A 55 -3.87 10.45 -13.79
C LEU A 55 -3.38 9.04 -14.16
N VAL A 56 -2.07 8.90 -14.31
CA VAL A 56 -1.41 7.62 -14.54
C VAL A 56 -0.46 7.37 -13.38
N PHE A 57 -0.77 6.35 -12.58
CA PHE A 57 0.04 5.94 -11.44
C PHE A 57 1.10 4.94 -11.94
N VAL A 58 2.34 5.19 -11.56
CA VAL A 58 3.50 4.41 -12.01
C VAL A 58 4.27 3.93 -10.79
N GLY A 59 4.15 2.64 -10.49
CA GLY A 59 5.01 1.95 -9.53
C GLY A 59 6.46 1.84 -10.00
N GLY A 60 7.31 1.36 -9.11
CA GLY A 60 8.72 1.11 -9.37
C GLY A 60 9.02 -0.16 -10.16
N ALA A 61 10.29 -0.32 -10.47
CA ALA A 61 10.88 -1.55 -10.97
C ALA A 61 10.97 -2.63 -9.85
N SER A 62 11.61 -3.74 -10.17
CA SER A 62 11.90 -4.86 -9.28
C SER A 62 13.41 -4.99 -9.05
N SER A 63 13.83 -5.89 -8.16
CA SER A 63 15.24 -6.14 -7.83
C SER A 63 15.83 -7.41 -8.45
N PHE A 64 15.40 -7.78 -9.66
CA PHE A 64 15.84 -9.06 -10.27
C PHE A 64 17.30 -9.07 -10.77
N THR A 65 18.00 -7.95 -10.72
CA THR A 65 19.42 -7.81 -11.04
C THR A 65 20.17 -7.14 -9.90
N ASP A 66 21.46 -7.42 -9.75
CA ASP A 66 22.28 -6.86 -8.67
C ASP A 66 22.36 -5.33 -8.70
N PHE A 67 22.32 -4.72 -9.89
CA PHE A 67 22.31 -3.25 -9.99
C PHE A 67 20.99 -2.62 -9.54
N GLN A 68 19.89 -3.38 -9.49
CA GLN A 68 18.58 -2.96 -8.95
C GLN A 68 18.42 -3.33 -7.47
N ARG A 69 19.47 -3.84 -6.84
CA ARG A 69 19.53 -4.14 -5.40
C ARG A 69 20.33 -3.06 -4.70
N PHE A 70 20.31 -3.09 -3.38
CA PHE A 70 20.99 -2.13 -2.52
C PHE A 70 21.63 -2.82 -1.31
N ARG A 71 22.41 -2.09 -0.52
CA ARG A 71 22.87 -2.53 0.80
C ARG A 71 22.48 -1.48 1.82
N VAL A 72 22.03 -1.90 3.00
CA VAL A 72 21.78 -0.97 4.12
C VAL A 72 23.08 -0.51 4.78
N ASN A 73 24.10 -1.37 4.82
CA ASN A 73 25.48 -1.03 5.19
C ASN A 73 26.46 -2.14 4.72
N GLU A 74 27.73 -2.05 5.10
CA GLU A 74 28.79 -2.97 4.66
C GLU A 74 28.67 -4.40 5.22
N ASP A 75 27.97 -4.58 6.33
CA ASP A 75 27.79 -5.89 6.97
C ASP A 75 26.74 -6.75 6.22
N TYR A 76 25.84 -6.11 5.46
CA TYR A 76 24.75 -6.79 4.76
C TYR A 76 25.08 -7.15 3.31
N GLY A 77 24.56 -8.31 2.88
CA GLY A 77 24.45 -8.67 1.47
C GLY A 77 23.52 -7.74 0.68
N LEU A 78 23.45 -7.95 -0.64
CA LEU A 78 22.50 -7.22 -1.49
C LEU A 78 21.06 -7.55 -1.09
N SER A 79 20.26 -6.51 -0.95
CA SER A 79 18.87 -6.51 -0.52
C SER A 79 17.95 -6.14 -1.68
N ASN A 80 16.73 -6.66 -1.65
CA ASN A 80 15.72 -6.36 -2.65
C ASN A 80 14.84 -5.21 -2.15
N HIS A 81 14.47 -4.31 -3.06
CA HIS A 81 13.34 -3.42 -2.82
C HIS A 81 12.03 -4.23 -2.91
N TRP A 82 10.96 -3.69 -2.36
CA TRP A 82 9.62 -4.20 -2.62
C TRP A 82 9.34 -4.20 -4.13
N ASN A 83 8.66 -5.23 -4.63
CA ASN A 83 8.25 -5.27 -6.03
C ASN A 83 7.33 -4.08 -6.31
N GLY A 84 7.61 -3.29 -7.34
CA GLY A 84 6.88 -2.04 -7.54
C GLY A 84 7.34 -0.89 -6.65
N GLY A 85 8.40 -1.05 -5.84
CA GLY A 85 8.93 -0.02 -4.94
C GLY A 85 10.17 0.71 -5.46
N ASN A 86 10.90 0.14 -6.42
CA ASN A 86 12.19 0.67 -6.86
C ASN A 86 12.07 1.76 -7.93
N LEU A 87 12.17 3.02 -7.51
CA LEU A 87 12.11 4.21 -8.36
C LEU A 87 13.42 5.01 -8.36
N LYS A 88 14.53 4.42 -7.91
CA LYS A 88 15.78 5.13 -7.63
C LYS A 88 16.35 5.90 -8.82
N ASN A 89 16.09 5.40 -10.02
CA ASN A 89 16.56 5.96 -11.28
C ASN A 89 15.52 6.82 -12.00
N ALA A 90 14.33 7.03 -11.42
CA ALA A 90 13.26 7.77 -12.06
C ALA A 90 13.58 9.27 -12.25
N THR A 91 14.45 9.85 -11.43
CA THR A 91 14.94 11.23 -11.64
C THR A 91 16.08 11.31 -12.65
N LEU A 92 16.89 10.24 -12.76
CA LEU A 92 18.02 10.15 -13.70
C LEU A 92 17.57 9.86 -15.13
N ASN A 93 16.56 8.98 -15.26
CA ASN A 93 15.91 8.64 -16.51
C ASN A 93 14.39 8.86 -16.39
N PRO A 94 13.93 10.12 -16.40
CA PRO A 94 12.54 10.45 -16.17
C PRO A 94 11.65 9.98 -17.31
N LEU A 95 10.38 9.69 -16.99
CA LEU A 95 9.33 9.52 -17.99
C LEU A 95 9.15 10.81 -18.79
N ASN A 96 9.01 10.67 -20.11
CA ASN A 96 8.74 11.79 -21.01
C ASN A 96 7.43 11.54 -21.75
N VAL A 97 6.32 11.62 -21.02
CA VAL A 97 4.97 11.45 -21.57
C VAL A 97 4.55 12.70 -22.36
N SER A 98 3.79 12.49 -23.42
CA SER A 98 3.34 13.54 -24.33
C SER A 98 2.33 14.51 -23.70
N THR A 99 1.63 14.07 -22.65
CA THR A 99 0.67 14.89 -21.91
C THR A 99 1.23 15.25 -20.52
N ASN A 100 1.56 16.52 -20.34
CA ASN A 100 2.15 17.04 -19.11
C ASN A 100 1.20 16.92 -17.90
N ASN A 101 1.78 16.84 -16.70
CA ASN A 101 1.09 16.87 -15.40
C ASN A 101 0.08 15.73 -15.20
N LYS A 102 0.44 14.52 -15.66
CA LYS A 102 -0.42 13.32 -15.59
C LYS A 102 0.16 12.15 -14.83
N ILE A 103 1.47 12.11 -14.64
CA ILE A 103 2.15 11.02 -13.96
C ILE A 103 2.10 11.26 -12.45
N VAL A 104 1.81 10.21 -11.70
CA VAL A 104 1.97 10.12 -10.25
C VAL A 104 2.82 8.90 -9.95
N PHE A 105 3.90 9.05 -9.18
CA PHE A 105 4.69 7.89 -8.75
C PHE A 105 3.99 7.17 -7.60
N ALA A 106 3.96 5.84 -7.67
CA ALA A 106 3.18 5.00 -6.75
C ALA A 106 4.01 3.81 -6.22
N PRO A 107 5.14 4.04 -5.53
CA PRO A 107 5.96 2.94 -5.01
C PRO A 107 5.21 2.08 -3.98
N HIS A 108 5.45 0.77 -4.01
CA HIS A 108 5.07 -0.14 -2.94
C HIS A 108 6.13 -0.12 -1.83
N ALA A 109 5.70 -0.12 -0.58
CA ALA A 109 6.59 -0.17 0.58
C ALA A 109 5.90 -0.85 1.78
N HIS A 110 6.47 -1.92 2.31
CA HIS A 110 5.82 -2.76 3.32
C HIS A 110 6.71 -3.06 4.52
N ALA A 111 6.09 -3.42 5.64
CA ALA A 111 6.77 -4.02 6.78
C ALA A 111 6.93 -5.55 6.62
N HIS A 112 7.56 -6.18 7.61
CA HIS A 112 7.87 -7.63 7.67
C HIS A 112 6.72 -8.54 7.22
N GLY A 113 5.47 -8.17 7.53
CA GLY A 113 4.32 -9.03 7.30
C GLY A 113 4.03 -9.36 5.84
N VAL A 114 4.60 -8.65 4.87
CA VAL A 114 4.50 -9.06 3.46
C VAL A 114 5.58 -10.08 3.10
N TYR A 115 6.83 -9.80 3.48
CA TYR A 115 7.96 -10.69 3.29
C TYR A 115 9.07 -10.34 4.28
N PRO A 116 9.69 -11.32 4.96
CA PRO A 116 10.79 -11.10 5.89
C PRO A 116 12.08 -10.76 5.14
N GLN A 117 12.24 -9.49 4.78
CA GLN A 117 13.42 -8.98 4.09
C GLN A 117 14.68 -9.09 4.98
N ASN A 118 15.82 -9.41 4.39
CA ASN A 118 17.07 -9.68 5.12
C ASN A 118 17.56 -8.50 5.98
N TYR A 119 17.33 -7.26 5.56
CA TYR A 119 17.76 -6.05 6.29
C TYR A 119 16.92 -5.75 7.54
N LEU A 120 15.93 -6.59 7.85
CA LEU A 120 15.12 -6.51 9.05
C LEU A 120 15.66 -7.37 10.21
N TYR A 121 16.71 -8.15 9.95
CA TYR A 121 17.33 -9.10 10.87
C TYR A 121 18.84 -8.87 10.94
N THR A 122 19.56 -9.61 11.79
CA THR A 122 21.03 -9.52 11.85
C THR A 122 21.67 -9.95 10.53
N PRO A 123 22.88 -9.45 10.19
CA PRO A 123 23.59 -9.86 8.98
C PRO A 123 23.84 -11.37 8.86
N GLU A 124 23.97 -12.06 10.00
CA GLU A 124 24.17 -13.51 10.09
C GLU A 124 22.90 -14.32 9.83
N SER A 125 21.73 -13.66 9.80
CA SER A 125 20.44 -14.31 9.60
C SER A 125 20.30 -14.86 8.18
N ASN A 126 19.95 -16.15 8.08
CA ASN A 126 19.70 -16.83 6.81
C ASN A 126 18.21 -16.74 6.43
N CYS A 127 17.82 -15.62 5.85
CA CYS A 127 16.44 -15.34 5.40
C CYS A 127 16.16 -15.98 4.01
N THR A 128 16.40 -17.29 3.86
CA THR A 128 16.09 -18.04 2.62
C THR A 128 14.70 -18.65 2.66
N ASP A 129 14.34 -19.57 1.77
CA ASP A 129 13.12 -20.40 1.83
C ASP A 129 13.42 -21.83 2.35
N ASP A 130 14.63 -22.08 2.88
CA ASP A 130 15.09 -23.41 3.31
C ASP A 130 14.61 -23.78 4.72
N ILE A 131 14.38 -25.07 4.98
CA ILE A 131 13.79 -25.58 6.24
C ILE A 131 14.57 -25.18 7.52
N GLU A 132 15.87 -24.86 7.41
CA GLU A 132 16.70 -24.38 8.52
C GLU A 132 16.88 -22.85 8.47
N HIS A 133 15.77 -22.11 8.67
CA HIS A 133 15.79 -20.66 8.87
C HIS A 133 16.37 -20.32 10.25
N ALA A 134 17.49 -19.62 10.26
CA ALA A 134 17.99 -18.92 11.45
C ALA A 134 17.81 -17.42 11.21
N TYR A 135 16.92 -16.79 11.98
CA TYR A 135 16.76 -15.35 12.01
C TYR A 135 16.96 -14.85 13.44
N GLU A 136 17.58 -13.69 13.56
CA GLU A 136 17.77 -12.99 14.83
C GLU A 136 17.36 -11.53 14.61
N HIS A 137 16.53 -11.02 15.52
CA HIS A 137 16.09 -9.63 15.45
C HIS A 137 17.23 -8.69 15.83
N ILE A 138 17.42 -7.65 15.02
CA ILE A 138 18.15 -6.44 15.41
C ILE A 138 17.31 -5.63 16.41
N SER A 139 17.81 -4.52 16.92
CA SER A 139 16.97 -3.62 17.74
C SER A 139 15.96 -2.85 16.87
N ILE A 140 14.86 -2.37 17.48
CA ILE A 140 13.86 -1.52 16.78
C ILE A 140 14.51 -0.26 16.17
N PRO A 141 15.40 0.48 16.87
CA PRO A 141 16.10 1.61 16.25
C PRO A 141 16.94 1.22 15.04
N GLU A 142 17.61 0.07 15.06
CA GLU A 142 18.35 -0.45 13.90
C GLU A 142 17.42 -0.86 12.76
N THR A 143 16.25 -1.42 13.08
CA THR A 143 15.20 -1.74 12.09
C THR A 143 14.77 -0.48 11.35
N LEU A 144 14.47 0.60 12.07
CA LEU A 144 14.09 1.88 11.48
C LEU A 144 15.22 2.47 10.64
N LEU A 145 16.45 2.45 11.14
CA LEU A 145 17.62 2.94 10.39
C LEU A 145 17.79 2.19 9.06
N ASN A 146 17.77 0.86 9.09
CA ASN A 146 17.88 0.02 7.90
C ASN A 146 16.72 0.28 6.93
N TYR A 147 15.51 0.44 7.45
CA TYR A 147 14.32 0.69 6.63
C TYR A 147 14.34 2.08 5.98
N GLU A 148 14.77 3.11 6.70
CA GLU A 148 15.01 4.45 6.16
C GLU A 148 16.04 4.43 5.02
N THR A 149 17.15 3.71 5.20
CA THR A 149 18.12 3.50 4.12
C THR A 149 17.50 2.78 2.93
N ALA A 150 16.69 1.74 3.15
CA ALA A 150 15.99 1.02 2.08
C ALA A 150 15.06 1.95 1.28
N MET A 151 14.34 2.84 1.96
CA MET A 151 13.45 3.81 1.33
C MET A 151 14.22 4.88 0.55
N ASN A 152 15.31 5.41 1.11
CA ASN A 152 16.18 6.36 0.42
C ASN A 152 16.80 5.75 -0.84
N GLU A 153 17.30 4.51 -0.75
CA GLU A 153 17.82 3.76 -1.89
C GLU A 153 16.74 3.47 -2.93
N ALA A 154 15.49 3.20 -2.51
CA ALA A 154 14.39 2.90 -3.41
C ALA A 154 13.86 4.14 -4.16
N LEU A 155 13.83 5.31 -3.51
CA LEU A 155 13.14 6.49 -4.03
C LEU A 155 14.09 7.57 -4.54
N GLY A 156 15.36 7.53 -4.14
CA GLY A 156 16.34 8.57 -4.45
C GLY A 156 15.83 9.96 -4.06
N GLU A 157 15.99 10.92 -4.95
CA GLU A 157 15.60 12.33 -4.73
C GLU A 157 14.11 12.62 -4.98
N LEU A 158 13.31 11.63 -5.38
CA LEU A 158 11.90 11.86 -5.71
C LEU A 158 11.11 12.52 -4.57
N PRO A 159 11.19 12.07 -3.30
CA PRO A 159 10.38 12.64 -2.23
C PRO A 159 10.75 14.10 -1.90
N SER A 160 11.98 14.51 -2.20
CA SER A 160 12.47 15.87 -2.00
C SER A 160 11.99 16.85 -3.08
N ASN A 161 11.43 16.36 -4.18
CA ASN A 161 10.99 17.18 -5.30
C ASN A 161 9.49 17.49 -5.22
N SER A 162 9.14 18.70 -4.79
CA SER A 162 7.74 19.13 -4.61
C SER A 162 6.92 19.17 -5.91
N ASP A 163 7.58 19.17 -7.08
CA ASP A 163 6.91 19.19 -8.38
C ASP A 163 6.55 17.78 -8.87
N VAL A 164 7.00 16.74 -8.18
CA VAL A 164 6.79 15.34 -8.54
C VAL A 164 5.74 14.73 -7.61
N PRO A 165 4.49 14.52 -8.09
CA PRO A 165 3.46 13.94 -7.25
C PRO A 165 3.77 12.47 -6.96
N MET A 166 3.65 12.10 -5.69
CA MET A 166 3.90 10.76 -5.17
C MET A 166 2.84 10.37 -4.14
N VAL A 167 2.40 9.13 -4.24
CA VAL A 167 1.61 8.45 -3.20
C VAL A 167 2.25 7.10 -2.91
N LEU A 168 2.13 6.55 -1.71
CA LEU A 168 2.44 5.13 -1.53
C LEU A 168 1.38 4.31 -2.29
N GLY A 169 1.80 3.60 -3.35
CA GLY A 169 0.92 2.79 -4.19
C GLY A 169 0.29 1.64 -3.41
N ALA A 170 1.08 1.05 -2.50
CA ALA A 170 0.62 0.17 -1.46
C ALA A 170 1.56 0.23 -0.25
N PHE A 171 1.01 0.21 0.95
CA PHE A 171 1.80 -0.02 2.17
C PHE A 171 1.06 -0.87 3.19
N SER A 172 1.78 -1.73 3.91
CA SER A 172 1.15 -2.72 4.79
C SER A 172 2.08 -3.38 5.80
N GLY A 173 1.48 -4.10 6.74
CA GLY A 173 2.12 -4.90 7.77
C GLY A 173 1.09 -5.37 8.80
N VAL A 174 1.55 -6.01 9.87
CA VAL A 174 0.74 -6.28 11.05
C VAL A 174 1.03 -5.20 12.10
N TYR A 175 0.00 -4.49 12.54
CA TYR A 175 0.13 -3.38 13.49
C TYR A 175 -0.28 -3.82 14.89
N GLY A 176 0.42 -3.29 15.90
CA GLY A 176 0.09 -3.45 17.31
C GLY A 176 1.26 -3.94 18.16
N ILE A 177 1.09 -3.83 19.48
CA ILE A 177 2.16 -4.08 20.48
C ILE A 177 2.78 -5.48 20.42
N ALA A 178 2.09 -6.44 19.81
CA ALA A 178 2.58 -7.81 19.65
C ALA A 178 3.57 -7.94 18.48
N GLN A 179 3.67 -6.93 17.61
CA GLN A 179 4.54 -6.86 16.44
C GLN A 179 5.29 -5.51 16.45
N PRO A 180 6.19 -5.29 17.42
CA PRO A 180 6.83 -3.99 17.63
C PRO A 180 7.72 -3.52 16.47
N HIS A 181 8.39 -4.42 15.75
CA HIS A 181 9.23 -4.06 14.60
C HIS A 181 8.37 -3.64 13.39
N GLN A 182 7.30 -4.39 13.10
CA GLN A 182 6.33 -4.07 12.07
C GLN A 182 5.59 -2.78 12.39
N THR A 183 5.20 -2.58 13.65
CA THR A 183 4.55 -1.35 14.12
C THR A 183 5.46 -0.15 13.89
N ALA A 184 6.74 -0.23 14.26
CA ALA A 184 7.70 0.85 14.03
C ALA A 184 7.85 1.20 12.53
N VAL A 185 8.01 0.18 11.67
CA VAL A 185 8.12 0.39 10.21
C VAL A 185 6.82 0.95 9.64
N LEU A 186 5.65 0.47 10.10
CA LEU A 186 4.36 0.99 9.66
C LEU A 186 4.14 2.44 10.11
N ASP A 187 4.52 2.79 11.34
CA ASP A 187 4.45 4.16 11.82
C ASP A 187 5.30 5.09 10.94
N TYR A 188 6.52 4.67 10.59
CA TYR A 188 7.37 5.39 9.64
C TYR A 188 6.69 5.56 8.27
N LEU A 189 6.09 4.50 7.73
CA LEU A 189 5.41 4.55 6.42
C LEU A 189 4.17 5.44 6.42
N ILE A 190 3.40 5.42 7.51
CA ILE A 190 2.24 6.29 7.72
C ILE A 190 2.69 7.75 7.77
N ASP A 191 3.73 8.04 8.53
CA ASP A 191 4.28 9.39 8.64
C ASP A 191 4.86 9.84 7.30
N PHE A 192 5.57 8.96 6.58
CA PHE A 192 6.06 9.21 5.23
C PHE A 192 4.90 9.54 4.26
N ALA A 193 3.83 8.75 4.27
CA ALA A 193 2.63 9.00 3.47
C ALA A 193 2.04 10.41 3.74
N GLY A 194 2.13 10.88 4.99
CA GLY A 194 1.75 12.23 5.39
C GLY A 194 2.68 13.35 4.89
N THR A 195 3.91 13.03 4.50
CA THR A 195 4.84 14.00 3.90
C THR A 195 4.67 14.11 2.37
N VAL A 196 4.12 13.08 1.73
CA VAL A 196 3.74 13.07 0.30
C VAL A 196 2.21 13.22 0.15
N GLN A 197 1.63 12.88 -1.01
CA GLN A 197 0.19 13.03 -1.26
C GLN A 197 -0.68 11.87 -0.71
N GLY A 198 -0.20 11.18 0.33
CA GLY A 198 -0.88 10.05 0.97
C GLY A 198 -0.47 8.69 0.42
N GLY A 199 -1.37 7.70 0.52
CA GLY A 199 -1.13 6.35 0.04
C GLY A 199 -2.32 5.42 0.23
N TYR A 200 -2.20 4.19 -0.29
CA TYR A 200 -3.21 3.15 -0.17
C TYR A 200 -2.73 2.06 0.81
N PHE A 201 -3.41 1.94 1.95
CA PHE A 201 -3.11 0.86 2.90
C PHE A 201 -3.61 -0.49 2.35
N TYR A 202 -2.74 -1.49 2.35
CA TYR A 202 -3.05 -2.84 1.89
C TYR A 202 -3.17 -3.84 3.08
N ALA A 203 -4.34 -4.33 3.46
CA ALA A 203 -5.61 -4.23 2.79
C ALA A 203 -6.70 -3.85 3.78
N LEU A 204 -7.81 -3.35 3.24
CA LEU A 204 -9.08 -3.34 3.96
C LEU A 204 -9.45 -4.77 4.41
N ASN A 205 -9.23 -5.73 3.51
CA ASN A 205 -9.58 -7.13 3.66
C ASN A 205 -8.81 -7.82 4.81
N PRO A 206 -9.52 -8.46 5.77
CA PRO A 206 -8.91 -9.10 6.93
C PRO A 206 -8.30 -10.48 6.63
N ASP A 207 -8.62 -11.07 5.48
CA ASP A 207 -8.15 -12.39 5.04
C ASP A 207 -6.84 -12.34 4.26
N THR A 208 -6.09 -11.25 4.39
CA THR A 208 -4.79 -11.15 3.75
C THR A 208 -3.73 -11.86 4.60
N GLU A 209 -3.09 -12.90 4.07
CA GLU A 209 -2.00 -13.59 4.75
C GLU A 209 -0.83 -12.63 5.02
N ARG A 210 -0.27 -12.73 6.22
CA ARG A 210 0.88 -11.95 6.69
C ARG A 210 1.83 -12.80 7.50
N TYR A 211 3.12 -12.55 7.36
CA TYR A 211 4.13 -13.06 8.29
C TYR A 211 4.09 -12.30 9.62
N LEU A 212 4.33 -13.03 10.71
CA LEU A 212 4.64 -12.46 12.01
C LEU A 212 6.16 -12.31 12.13
N GLU A 213 6.59 -11.45 13.06
CA GLU A 213 8.01 -11.22 13.38
C GLU A 213 8.70 -12.50 13.86
N ASP A 214 7.96 -13.36 14.55
CA ASP A 214 8.47 -14.59 15.14
C ASP A 214 7.83 -15.85 14.54
N SER A 215 8.58 -16.95 14.62
CA SER A 215 8.13 -18.32 14.48
C SER A 215 7.07 -18.66 15.53
N ALA A 216 6.23 -19.65 15.22
CA ALA A 216 5.12 -20.04 16.10
C ALA A 216 5.59 -20.53 17.49
N ASP A 217 6.84 -20.99 17.62
CA ASP A 217 7.45 -21.43 18.88
C ASP A 217 8.43 -20.41 19.48
N GLY A 218 8.68 -19.29 18.80
CA GLY A 218 9.50 -18.16 19.26
C GLY A 218 10.98 -18.48 19.46
N LYS A 219 11.54 -19.50 18.80
CA LYS A 219 12.92 -19.96 19.07
C LYS A 219 13.80 -20.09 17.82
N ALA A 220 13.27 -20.61 16.72
CA ALA A 220 13.90 -20.69 15.40
C ALA A 220 12.97 -21.49 14.47
N GLY A 221 12.97 -21.20 13.17
CA GLY A 221 12.17 -21.92 12.17
C GLY A 221 11.32 -20.98 11.31
N THR A 222 10.39 -21.56 10.55
CA THR A 222 9.52 -20.80 9.65
C THR A 222 8.70 -19.76 10.41
N PHE A 223 8.68 -18.52 9.90
CA PHE A 223 7.86 -17.43 10.45
C PHE A 223 6.40 -17.88 10.60
N ALA A 224 5.79 -17.54 11.74
CA ALA A 224 4.36 -17.76 11.88
C ALA A 224 3.60 -16.87 10.89
N VAL A 225 2.42 -17.32 10.48
CA VAL A 225 1.53 -16.55 9.61
C VAL A 225 0.23 -16.22 10.32
N THR A 226 -0.35 -15.09 9.95
CA THR A 226 -1.66 -14.62 10.39
C THR A 226 -2.47 -14.13 9.19
N HIS A 227 -3.75 -13.84 9.41
CA HIS A 227 -4.59 -13.13 8.45
C HIS A 227 -4.90 -11.76 9.05
N TYR A 228 -4.52 -10.70 8.33
CA TYR A 228 -4.60 -9.34 8.85
C TYR A 228 -4.86 -8.32 7.75
N GLY A 229 -5.74 -7.37 8.07
CA GLY A 229 -6.05 -6.17 7.30
C GLY A 229 -6.62 -5.12 8.25
N LEU A 230 -7.17 -4.02 7.71
CA LEU A 230 -7.81 -3.00 8.54
C LEU A 230 -9.01 -3.57 9.28
N MET A 231 -9.84 -4.36 8.61
CA MET A 231 -10.99 -5.02 9.23
C MET A 231 -10.53 -6.19 10.10
N GLN A 232 -11.33 -6.57 11.09
CA GLN A 232 -11.10 -7.76 11.90
C GLN A 232 -11.64 -9.02 11.20
N THR A 233 -10.88 -10.12 11.27
CA THR A 233 -11.25 -11.43 10.67
C THR A 233 -12.54 -12.01 11.23
N THR A 234 -12.91 -11.65 12.46
CA THR A 234 -14.10 -12.16 13.15
C THR A 234 -15.41 -11.55 12.65
N SER A 235 -15.38 -10.35 12.08
CA SER A 235 -16.59 -9.57 11.77
C SER A 235 -16.66 -9.06 10.34
N TRP A 236 -15.53 -8.73 9.71
CA TRP A 236 -15.47 -7.94 8.47
C TRP A 236 -16.17 -6.57 8.54
N GLN A 237 -16.53 -6.13 9.76
CA GLN A 237 -17.36 -4.93 10.00
C GLN A 237 -16.72 -3.98 11.00
N GLU A 238 -15.88 -4.50 11.90
CA GLU A 238 -15.15 -3.70 12.87
C GLU A 238 -13.67 -3.61 12.46
N PRO A 239 -13.08 -2.41 12.43
CA PRO A 239 -11.65 -2.25 12.19
C PRO A 239 -10.81 -2.56 13.44
N TYR A 240 -9.53 -2.83 13.26
CA TYR A 240 -8.54 -2.73 14.35
C TYR A 240 -8.40 -1.25 14.73
N ALA A 241 -8.80 -0.91 15.96
CA ALA A 241 -8.91 0.49 16.39
C ALA A 241 -7.54 1.20 16.47
N ASP A 242 -6.50 0.48 16.87
CA ASP A 242 -5.12 0.97 16.95
C ASP A 242 -4.54 1.27 15.56
N LEU A 243 -4.75 0.38 14.59
CA LEU A 243 -4.37 0.62 13.21
C LEU A 243 -5.16 1.78 12.59
N LEU A 244 -6.48 1.85 12.85
CA LEU A 244 -7.30 2.95 12.35
C LEU A 244 -6.82 4.29 12.90
N GLU A 245 -6.57 4.38 14.21
CA GLU A 245 -6.02 5.58 14.86
C GLU A 245 -4.65 5.95 14.27
N ALA A 246 -3.79 4.98 13.96
CA ALA A 246 -2.52 5.24 13.31
C ALA A 246 -2.71 5.82 11.90
N LEU A 247 -3.58 5.23 11.08
CA LEU A 247 -3.86 5.69 9.71
C LEU A 247 -4.48 7.10 9.67
N GLU A 248 -5.22 7.51 10.71
CA GLU A 248 -5.77 8.87 10.84
C GLU A 248 -4.69 9.97 10.93
N ARG A 249 -3.41 9.62 11.16
CA ARG A 249 -2.29 10.58 11.08
C ARG A 249 -2.01 11.06 9.66
N ILE A 250 -2.44 10.32 8.64
CA ILE A 250 -2.31 10.75 7.24
C ILE A 250 -3.30 11.90 6.99
N PRO A 251 -2.84 13.09 6.55
CA PRO A 251 -3.73 14.20 6.29
C PRO A 251 -4.82 13.83 5.28
N SER A 252 -6.07 14.05 5.67
CA SER A 252 -7.22 13.84 4.82
C SER A 252 -8.05 15.12 4.71
N THR A 253 -8.83 15.21 3.64
CA THR A 253 -9.86 16.23 3.48
C THR A 253 -11.21 15.53 3.44
N GLU A 254 -12.25 16.20 3.95
CA GLU A 254 -13.60 15.68 3.79
C GLU A 254 -13.89 15.48 2.30
N ILE A 255 -14.27 14.26 1.92
CA ILE A 255 -14.73 13.99 0.56
C ILE A 255 -16.06 14.74 0.40
N PRO A 256 -16.16 15.72 -0.51
CA PRO A 256 -17.41 16.42 -0.72
C PRO A 256 -18.51 15.41 -1.09
N CYS A 257 -19.68 15.54 -0.48
CA CYS A 257 -20.84 14.77 -0.91
C CYS A 257 -21.24 15.16 -2.34
N PHE A 258 -20.77 14.40 -3.34
CA PHE A 258 -21.18 14.55 -4.74
C PHE A 258 -22.49 13.80 -4.99
N GLY A 259 -23.57 14.26 -4.35
CA GLY A 259 -24.93 13.85 -4.65
C GLY A 259 -25.59 14.89 -5.55
N GLY A 260 -26.09 14.49 -6.73
CA GLY A 260 -26.94 15.35 -7.54
C GLY A 260 -28.06 15.90 -6.68
N LYS A 261 -28.39 17.20 -6.83
CA LYS A 261 -29.61 17.77 -6.23
C LYS A 261 -30.75 16.80 -6.52
N GLU A 262 -31.29 16.14 -5.49
CA GLU A 262 -32.57 15.48 -5.63
C GLU A 262 -33.56 16.56 -6.07
N THR A 263 -33.98 16.52 -7.33
CA THR A 263 -35.20 17.19 -7.74
C THR A 263 -36.34 16.38 -7.15
N SER A 264 -36.61 16.58 -5.86
CA SER A 264 -37.70 15.89 -5.17
C SER A 264 -39.04 16.41 -5.68
N THR A 265 -39.58 15.77 -6.71
CA THR A 265 -41.01 15.76 -7.01
C THR A 265 -41.59 14.34 -6.94
N ALA A 266 -41.00 13.48 -6.12
CA ALA A 266 -41.60 12.22 -5.72
C ALA A 266 -42.05 12.30 -4.25
N THR A 267 -43.35 12.42 -4.07
CA THR A 267 -44.04 12.38 -2.77
C THR A 267 -43.66 11.10 -2.01
N ARG A 268 -43.08 11.23 -0.81
CA ARG A 268 -42.90 10.12 0.13
C ARG A 268 -44.27 9.57 0.52
N VAL A 269 -44.63 8.40 -0.01
CA VAL A 269 -45.59 7.52 0.67
C VAL A 269 -44.81 6.83 1.78
N ARG A 270 -45.02 7.27 3.02
CA ARG A 270 -44.53 6.55 4.21
C ARG A 270 -45.35 5.28 4.35
N ASP A 271 -44.72 4.11 4.23
CA ASP A 271 -45.26 2.87 4.76
C ASP A 271 -45.23 2.92 6.29
N THR A 272 -46.36 3.31 6.87
CA THR A 272 -46.67 3.05 8.29
C THR A 272 -47.39 1.72 8.39
N ALA A 273 -46.66 0.66 8.69
CA ALA A 273 -47.24 -0.57 9.20
C ALA A 273 -46.27 -1.17 10.21
N PHE A 274 -46.45 -0.86 11.49
CA PHE A 274 -46.33 -1.78 12.62
C PHE A 274 -46.67 -1.00 13.91
N THR A 275 -47.94 -1.04 14.30
CA THR A 275 -48.38 -0.71 15.66
C THR A 275 -49.48 -1.70 16.00
N LEU A 276 -49.13 -2.78 16.70
CA LEU A 276 -50.12 -3.71 17.25
C LEU A 276 -50.89 -2.98 18.35
N ALA A 277 -52.17 -2.71 18.08
CA ALA A 277 -53.13 -2.29 19.08
C ALA A 277 -53.60 -3.53 19.89
N GLY A 278 -53.23 -3.57 21.17
CA GLY A 278 -53.88 -4.43 22.15
C GLY A 278 -55.26 -3.87 22.50
N ILE A 279 -56.32 -4.53 22.04
CA ILE A 279 -57.70 -4.21 22.41
C ILE A 279 -57.99 -4.89 23.75
N VAL A 280 -58.23 -4.07 24.77
CA VAL A 280 -58.96 -4.46 25.98
C VAL A 280 -60.46 -4.30 25.69
N LEU A 281 -61.24 -5.35 25.87
CA LEU A 281 -62.67 -5.23 26.12
C LEU A 281 -63.04 -6.09 27.33
N ALA A 282 -63.70 -5.44 28.28
CA ALA A 282 -64.08 -5.98 29.57
C ALA A 282 -65.54 -6.45 29.59
N MET A 283 -65.86 -7.26 30.63
CA MET A 283 -67.19 -7.49 31.23
C MET A 283 -68.14 -8.46 30.46
N ILE A 284 -68.96 -9.37 31.04
CA ILE A 284 -69.40 -9.68 32.42
C ILE A 284 -70.32 -10.94 32.39
N PHE A 285 -70.30 -11.78 33.45
CA PHE A 285 -71.29 -12.77 34.00
C PHE A 285 -71.76 -13.97 33.12
N THR A 286 -72.01 -15.18 33.64
CA THR A 286 -72.87 -15.54 34.81
C THR A 286 -72.55 -16.89 35.48
N ALA A 287 -72.85 -16.95 36.79
CA ALA A 287 -73.21 -18.10 37.65
C ALA A 287 -72.12 -19.11 38.04
#